data_AF-A0A4V2AZP6-F1
#
_entry.id   AF-A0A4V2AZP6-F1
#
_cell.length_a   1.000
_cell.length_b   1.000
_cell.length_c   1.000
_cell.angle_alpha   90.00
_cell.angle_beta   90.00
_cell.angle_gamma   90.00
#
_symmetry.space_group_name_H-M   'P 1'
#
loop_
_entity.id
_entity.type
_entity.pdbx_description
1 polymer ?
#
loop_
_entity_poly.entity_id
_entity_poly.type
_entity_poly.pdbx_seq_one_letter_code
_entity_poly.pdbx_strand_id
1 'polypeptide(L)'
;PKGLPASVQSQLAKRYAELFSIFYKRREKIARVTLWGVHDGMNWKNDYPVPGRTNYPLLWSRNGEPKPALAAVLSVPKTSQ
;
A
#
# COMPACT_ATOMS: atom_id res chain seq x y z
N PRO A 1 6.95 -16.65 -11.66
CA PRO A 1 7.37 -15.24 -11.90
C PRO A 1 8.07 -14.65 -10.67
N LYS A 2 9.23 -13.99 -10.85
CA LYS A 2 9.85 -13.17 -9.79
C LYS A 2 8.87 -12.05 -9.44
N GLY A 3 8.55 -11.86 -8.16
CA GLY A 3 7.59 -10.86 -7.68
C GLY A 3 8.05 -9.42 -7.94
N LEU A 4 7.41 -8.44 -7.29
CA LEU A 4 7.78 -7.03 -7.42
C LEU A 4 9.27 -6.82 -7.05
N PRO A 5 10.10 -6.19 -7.91
CA PRO A 5 11.50 -5.93 -7.60
C PRO A 5 11.67 -5.12 -6.30
N ALA A 6 12.77 -5.35 -5.58
CA ALA A 6 13.03 -4.71 -4.30
C ALA A 6 13.01 -3.17 -4.39
N SER A 7 13.59 -2.60 -5.45
CA SER A 7 13.56 -1.15 -5.69
C SER A 7 12.15 -0.59 -5.83
N VAL A 8 11.24 -1.33 -6.47
CA VAL A 8 9.85 -0.91 -6.67
C VAL A 8 9.01 -1.16 -5.41
N GLN A 9 9.32 -2.18 -4.59
CA GLN A 9 8.75 -2.33 -3.25
C GLN A 9 9.09 -1.11 -2.37
N SER A 10 10.34 -0.62 -2.43
CA SER A 10 10.76 0.59 -1.71
C SER A 10 10.03 1.84 -2.21
N GLN A 11 9.83 1.99 -3.52
CA GLN A 11 9.03 3.08 -4.08
C GLN A 11 7.58 3.03 -3.59
N LEU A 12 6.97 1.83 -3.57
CA LEU A 12 5.62 1.63 -3.06
C LEU A 12 5.52 1.98 -1.57
N ALA A 13 6.48 1.54 -0.76
CA ALA A 13 6.52 1.83 0.67
C ALA A 13 6.66 3.33 0.94
N LYS A 14 7.58 4.01 0.23
CA LYS A 14 7.73 5.46 0.29
C LYS A 14 6.44 6.17 -0.09
N ARG A 15 5.78 5.74 -1.18
CA ARG A 15 4.54 6.36 -1.65
C ARG A 15 3.40 6.23 -0.64
N TYR A 16 3.25 5.06 -0.03
CA TYR A 16 2.25 4.85 1.02
C TYR A 16 2.56 5.70 2.25
N ALA A 17 3.82 5.80 2.68
CA ALA A 17 4.22 6.66 3.79
C ALA A 17 3.94 8.15 3.52
N GLU A 18 4.24 8.65 2.31
CA GLU A 18 3.93 10.03 1.90
C GLU A 18 2.43 10.33 2.02
N LEU A 19 1.58 9.46 1.44
CA LEU A 19 0.13 9.62 1.47
C LEU A 19 -0.41 9.58 2.90
N PHE A 20 -0.01 8.58 3.68
CA PHE A 20 -0.46 8.45 5.06
C PHE A 20 0.08 9.56 5.97
N SER A 21 1.26 10.13 5.69
CA SER A 21 1.74 11.32 6.39
C SER A 21 0.84 12.52 6.14
N ILE A 22 0.40 12.74 4.89
CA ILE A 22 -0.56 13.80 4.56
C ILE A 22 -1.90 13.56 5.28
N PHE A 23 -2.41 12.32 5.25
CA PHE A 23 -3.67 11.98 5.93
C PHE A 23 -3.56 12.19 7.44
N TYR A 24 -2.46 11.77 8.05
CA TYR A 24 -2.25 11.90 9.49
C TYR A 24 -2.08 13.37 9.93
N LYS A 25 -1.42 14.21 9.11
CA LYS A 25 -1.31 15.66 9.33
C LYS A 25 -2.66 16.40 9.22
N ARG A 26 -3.68 15.76 8.65
CA ARG A 26 -5.04 16.30 8.46
C ARG A 26 -6.10 15.44 9.15
N ARG A 27 -5.70 14.61 10.12
CA ARG A 27 -6.57 13.61 10.77
C ARG A 27 -7.76 14.25 11.48
N GLU A 28 -7.66 15.51 11.89
CA GLU A 28 -8.77 16.29 12.45
C GLU A 28 -9.91 16.55 11.44
N LYS A 29 -9.65 16.40 10.14
CA LYS A 29 -10.62 16.56 9.05
C LYS A 29 -10.98 15.25 8.34
N ILE A 30 -10.30 14.15 8.66
CA ILE A 30 -10.46 12.85 7.96
C ILE A 30 -11.03 11.84 8.95
N ALA A 31 -12.28 11.43 8.73
CA ALA A 31 -12.93 10.46 9.60
C ALA A 31 -12.43 9.01 9.38
N ARG A 32 -12.08 8.64 8.14
CA ARG A 32 -11.64 7.27 7.81
C ARG A 32 -10.81 7.24 6.53
N VAL A 33 -9.78 6.39 6.50
CA VAL A 33 -9.04 5.98 5.31
C VAL A 33 -9.27 4.48 5.10
N THR A 34 -9.78 4.09 3.92
CA THR A 34 -10.06 2.68 3.59
C THR A 34 -9.37 2.30 2.29
N LEU A 35 -8.67 1.16 2.31
CA LEU A 35 -8.07 0.57 1.13
C LEU A 35 -9.08 -0.31 0.41
N TRP A 36 -8.99 -0.35 -0.92
CA TRP A 36 -9.90 -1.14 -1.75
C TRP A 36 -9.41 -2.59 -1.90
N GLY A 37 -9.60 -3.36 -0.83
CA GLY A 37 -9.20 -4.76 -0.71
C GLY A 37 -8.12 -4.99 0.35
N VAL A 38 -7.87 -6.27 0.65
CA VAL A 38 -6.91 -6.69 1.69
C VAL A 38 -5.54 -7.03 1.08
N HIS A 39 -5.50 -7.97 0.13
CA HIS A 39 -4.25 -8.48 -0.44
C HIS A 39 -4.22 -8.38 -1.97
N ASP A 40 -3.01 -8.39 -2.55
CA ASP A 40 -2.79 -8.17 -3.99
C ASP A 40 -3.45 -9.23 -4.92
N GLY A 41 -3.84 -10.39 -4.39
CA GLY A 41 -4.35 -11.52 -5.19
C GLY A 41 -5.73 -11.25 -5.81
N MET A 42 -6.66 -10.73 -5.02
CA MET A 42 -8.05 -10.47 -5.43
C MET A 42 -8.29 -9.01 -5.85
N ASN A 43 -7.24 -8.22 -6.07
CA ASN A 43 -7.41 -6.81 -6.37
C ASN A 43 -7.86 -6.59 -7.83
N TRP A 44 -8.92 -5.79 -8.01
CA TRP A 44 -9.46 -5.43 -9.33
C TRP A 44 -8.44 -4.83 -10.31
N LYS A 45 -7.34 -4.23 -9.83
CA LYS A 45 -6.26 -3.71 -10.69
C LYS A 45 -5.41 -4.79 -11.37
N ASN A 46 -5.63 -6.06 -11.07
CA ASN A 46 -5.06 -7.17 -11.82
C ASN A 46 -5.69 -7.25 -13.22
N ASP A 47 -6.99 -6.98 -13.36
CA ASP A 47 -7.70 -7.12 -14.64
C ASP A 47 -8.15 -5.80 -15.26
N TYR A 48 -8.00 -4.68 -14.56
CA TYR A 48 -8.32 -3.35 -15.08
C TYR A 48 -7.10 -2.40 -15.13
N PRO A 49 -6.95 -1.57 -16.18
CA PRO A 49 -7.71 -1.55 -17.44
C PRO A 49 -7.23 -2.59 -18.47
N VAL A 50 -6.18 -3.34 -18.15
CA VAL A 50 -5.63 -4.42 -19.00
C VAL A 50 -5.86 -5.75 -18.28
N PRO A 51 -6.61 -6.69 -18.89
CA PRO A 51 -6.87 -8.01 -18.33
C PRO A 51 -5.59 -8.82 -18.10
N GLY A 52 -5.59 -9.68 -17.09
CA GLY A 52 -4.53 -10.69 -16.87
C GLY A 52 -3.18 -10.14 -16.38
N ARG A 53 -3.10 -8.89 -15.91
CA ARG A 53 -1.87 -8.35 -15.32
C ARG A 53 -1.68 -8.82 -13.88
N THR A 54 -0.42 -8.87 -13.45
CA THR A 54 -0.05 -9.06 -12.05
C THR A 54 0.29 -7.71 -11.43
N ASN A 55 -0.64 -7.13 -10.67
CA ASN A 55 -0.44 -5.83 -10.01
C ASN A 55 -0.07 -5.98 -8.52
N TYR A 56 0.43 -4.92 -7.88
CA TYR A 56 0.85 -4.93 -6.46
C TYR A 56 0.31 -3.73 -5.65
N PRO A 57 -0.99 -3.44 -5.68
CA PRO A 57 -1.53 -2.18 -5.18
C PRO A 57 -1.72 -2.08 -3.66
N LEU A 58 -1.79 -3.18 -2.91
CA LEU A 58 -2.21 -3.19 -1.50
C LEU A 58 -1.04 -3.40 -0.53
N LEU A 59 -1.34 -3.50 0.77
CA LEU A 59 -0.35 -3.62 1.85
C LEU A 59 0.02 -5.07 2.19
N TRP A 60 -0.76 -6.05 1.72
CA TRP A 60 -0.47 -7.48 1.88
C TRP A 60 -0.22 -8.14 0.52
N SER A 61 0.77 -9.02 0.49
CA SER A 61 1.12 -9.82 -0.68
C SER A 61 0.05 -10.87 -0.98
N ARG A 62 0.16 -11.55 -2.13
CA ARG A 62 -0.73 -12.64 -2.53
C ARG A 62 -0.79 -13.79 -1.52
N ASN A 63 0.28 -13.98 -0.74
CA ASN A 63 0.40 -15.05 0.24
C ASN A 63 -0.07 -14.62 1.65
N GLY A 64 -0.63 -13.41 1.80
CA GLY A 64 -1.01 -12.88 3.11
C GLY A 64 0.15 -12.25 3.89
N GLU A 65 1.38 -12.30 3.38
CA GLU A 65 2.52 -11.67 4.04
C GLU A 65 2.49 -10.14 3.93
N PRO A 66 2.86 -9.40 5.00
CA PRO A 66 2.90 -7.94 4.98
C PRO A 66 3.99 -7.44 4.04
N LYS A 67 3.67 -6.40 3.25
CA LYS A 67 4.65 -5.71 2.40
C LYS A 67 5.37 -4.63 3.21
N PRO A 68 6.57 -4.18 2.79
CA PRO A 68 7.29 -3.08 3.44
C PRO A 68 6.44 -1.80 3.60
N ALA A 69 5.49 -1.59 2.68
CA ALA A 69 4.53 -0.49 2.76
C ALA A 69 3.66 -0.51 4.03
N LEU A 70 3.30 -1.68 4.56
CA LEU A 70 2.53 -1.78 5.80
C LEU A 70 3.33 -1.19 6.97
N ALA A 71 4.59 -1.62 7.13
CA ALA A 71 5.47 -1.11 8.17
C ALA A 71 5.68 0.41 8.03
N ALA A 72 5.84 0.90 6.79
CA ALA A 72 6.00 2.32 6.53
C ALA A 72 4.77 3.14 6.95
N VAL A 73 3.55 2.65 6.69
CA VAL A 73 2.30 3.27 7.15
C VAL A 73 2.20 3.29 8.68
N LEU A 74 2.50 2.17 9.34
CA LEU A 74 2.42 2.05 10.81
C LEU A 74 3.43 2.93 11.55
N SER A 75 4.52 3.33 10.90
CA SER A 75 5.53 4.23 11.46
C SER A 75 5.13 5.72 11.38
N VAL A 76 4.19 6.10 10.50
CA VAL A 76 3.81 7.52 10.32
C VAL A 76 3.42 8.23 11.62
N PRO A 77 2.58 7.65 12.51
CA PRO A 77 2.21 8.29 13.77
C PRO A 77 3.38 8.43 14.75
N LYS A 78 4.41 7.56 14.65
CA LYS A 78 5.57 7.54 15.54
C LYS A 78 6.61 8.60 15.17
N THR A 79 6.71 8.92 13.88
CA THR A 79 7.69 9.90 13.35
C THR A 79 7.12 11.32 13.28
N SER A 80 5.80 11.48 13.42
CA SER A 80 5.14 12.80 13.33
C SER A 80 4.93 13.48 14.69
N GLN A 81 5.73 13.11 15.70
CA GLN A 81 5.85 13.86 16.96
C GLN A 81 6.85 15.01 16.80
#